data_AF-A0AA95GMC2-F1
#
_entry.id   AF-A0AA95GMC2-F1
#
_cell.length_a   1.000
_cell.length_b   1.000
_cell.length_c   1.000
_cell.angle_alpha   90.00
_cell.angle_beta   90.00
_cell.angle_gamma   90.00
#
_symmetry.space_group_name_H-M   'P 1'
#
loop_
_entity.id
_entity.type
_entity.pdbx_description
1 polymer ?
#
loop_
_entity_poly.entity_id
_entity_poly.type
_entity_poly.pdbx_seq_one_letter_code
_entity_poly.pdbx_strand_id
1 'polypeptide(L)' 'MFSKMPTLNHQEQQEAAERIHQLMAKGMSSGEAIALVAKEIRAKHTNKEQMYNDPK' A
#
# COMPACT_ATOMS: atom_id res chain seq x y z
N MET A 1 1.94 -19.97 2.48
CA MET A 1 2.31 -19.21 1.26
C MET A 1 1.60 -17.85 1.25
N PHE A 2 1.92 -16.94 2.19
CA PHE A 2 1.40 -15.56 2.20
C PHE A 2 2.53 -14.50 2.35
N SER A 3 3.79 -14.91 2.19
CA SER A 3 5.00 -14.13 2.52
C SER A 3 5.40 -13.04 1.50
N LYS A 4 4.47 -12.51 0.70
CA LYS A 4 4.73 -11.41 -0.24
C LYS A 4 3.80 -10.21 -0.09
N MET A 5 2.83 -10.27 0.83
CA MET A 5 2.07 -9.07 1.18
C MET A 5 2.77 -8.39 2.36
N PRO A 6 3.14 -7.11 2.23
CA PRO A 6 3.67 -6.38 3.36
C PRO A 6 2.66 -6.40 4.51
N THR A 7 3.12 -6.78 5.69
CA THR A 7 2.31 -6.73 6.91
C THR A 7 2.20 -5.27 7.32
N LEU A 8 1.03 -4.68 7.05
CA LEU A 8 0.69 -3.32 7.46
C LEU A 8 0.43 -3.27 8.97
N ASN A 9 0.95 -2.25 9.64
CA ASN A 9 0.54 -1.96 11.02
C ASN A 9 -0.91 -1.39 11.05
N HIS A 10 -1.53 -1.31 12.22
CA HIS A 10 -2.91 -0.84 12.35
C HIS A 10 -3.16 0.56 11.77
N GLN A 11 -2.19 1.47 11.91
CA GLN A 11 -2.28 2.81 11.34
C GLN A 11 -2.23 2.75 9.79
N GLU A 12 -1.31 1.99 9.22
CA GLU A 12 -1.22 1.83 7.76
C GLU A 12 -2.45 1.13 7.18
N GLN A 13 -3.09 0.22 7.92
CA GLN A 13 -4.36 -0.38 7.54
C GLN A 13 -5.48 0.67 7.49
N GLN A 14 -5.55 1.55 8.49
CA GLN A 14 -6.55 2.62 8.54
C GLN A 14 -6.33 3.64 7.42
N GLU A 15 -5.08 4.06 7.18
CA GLU A 15 -4.73 4.95 6.07
C GLU A 15 -5.09 4.31 4.71
N ALA A 16 -4.82 3.01 4.54
CA ALA A 16 -5.19 2.29 3.33
C ALA A 16 -6.70 2.26 3.11
N ALA A 17 -7.49 2.03 4.17
CA ALA A 17 -8.95 2.04 4.10
C ALA A 17 -9.48 3.43 3.73
N GLU A 18 -9.03 4.48 4.43
CA GLU A 18 -9.42 5.87 4.13
C GLU A 18 -9.06 6.25 2.69
N ARG A 19 -7.90 5.82 2.21
CA ARG A 19 -7.47 6.07 0.83
C ARG A 19 -8.38 5.39 -0.19
N ILE A 20 -8.76 4.13 0.03
CA ILE A 20 -9.73 3.41 -0.81
C ILE A 20 -11.06 4.17 -0.84
N HIS A 21 -11.58 4.57 0.33
CA HIS A 21 -12.82 5.34 0.43
C HIS A 21 -12.76 6.67 -0.33
N GLN A 22 -11.64 7.41 -0.24
CA GLN A 22 -11.44 8.65 -1.00
C GLN A 22 -11.43 8.42 -2.50
N LEU A 23 -10.81 7.34 -2.97
CA LEU A 23 -10.78 7.00 -4.40
C LEU A 23 -12.18 6.62 -4.89
N MET A 24 -12.92 5.86 -4.10
CA MET A 24 -14.32 5.53 -4.40
C MET A 24 -15.21 6.78 -4.43
N ALA A 25 -15.01 7.73 -3.52
CA ALA A 25 -15.73 9.01 -3.52
C ALA A 25 -15.45 9.86 -4.77
N LYS A 26 -14.32 9.64 -5.44
CA LYS A 26 -13.97 10.25 -6.74
C LYS A 26 -14.56 9.51 -7.94
N GLY A 27 -15.35 8.45 -7.70
CA GLY A 27 -15.96 7.63 -8.75
C GLY A 27 -15.11 6.44 -9.21
N MET A 28 -13.99 6.14 -8.54
CA MET A 28 -13.20 4.94 -8.85
C MET A 28 -13.91 3.68 -8.37
N SER A 29 -13.84 2.60 -9.15
CA SER A 29 -14.37 1.30 -8.71
C SER A 29 -13.60 0.78 -7.49
N SER A 30 -14.28 0.02 -6.62
CA SER A 30 -13.65 -0.55 -5.43
C SER A 30 -12.45 -1.45 -5.77
N GLY A 31 -12.54 -2.26 -6.81
CA GLY A 31 -11.45 -3.13 -7.25
C GLY A 31 -10.22 -2.36 -7.75
N GLU A 32 -10.44 -1.29 -8.51
CA GLU A 32 -9.36 -0.43 -9.00
C GLU A 32 -8.71 0.38 -7.87
N ALA A 33 -9.51 0.89 -6.93
CA ALA A 33 -9.02 1.60 -5.75
C ALA A 33 -8.14 0.69 -4.88
N ILE A 34 -8.58 -0.55 -4.62
CA ILE A 34 -7.80 -1.55 -3.87
C ILE A 34 -6.48 -1.85 -4.61
N ALA A 35 -6.52 -2.07 -5.92
CA ALA A 35 -5.33 -2.38 -6.70
C ALA A 35 -4.30 -1.23 -6.67
N LEU A 36 -4.77 0.02 -6.76
CA LEU A 36 -3.92 1.21 -6.67
C LEU A 36 -3.26 1.32 -5.29
N VAL A 37 -4.04 1.22 -4.21
CA VAL A 37 -3.52 1.31 -2.85
C VAL A 37 -2.56 0.16 -2.53
N ALA A 38 -2.86 -1.06 -2.99
CA ALA A 38 -1.94 -2.19 -2.84
C ALA A 38 -0.61 -1.98 -3.60
N LYS A 39 -0.65 -1.31 -4.76
CA LYS A 39 0.55 -0.93 -5.52
C LYS A 39 1.36 0.14 -4.77
N GLU A 40 0.71 1.18 -4.24
CA GLU A 40 1.34 2.23 -3.44
C GLU A 40 2.05 1.65 -2.21
N ILE A 41 1.38 0.75 -1.49
CA ILE A 41 1.93 0.04 -0.33
C ILE A 41 3.17 -0.76 -0.72
N ARG A 42 3.11 -1.58 -1.78
CA ARG A 42 4.26 -2.36 -2.23
C ARG A 42 5.44 -1.47 -2.61
N ALA A 43 5.20 -0.36 -3.34
CA ALA A 43 6.25 0.58 -3.70
C ALA A 43 6.92 1.22 -2.47
N LYS A 44 6.14 1.60 -1.45
CA LYS A 44 6.67 2.11 -0.18
C LYS A 44 7.54 1.08 0.55
N HIS A 45 7.17 -0.20 0.54
CA HIS A 45 7.94 -1.27 1.18
C HIS A 45 9.22 -1.61 0.40
N THR A 46 9.16 -1.70 -0.93
CA THR A 46 10.33 -1.95 -1.77
C THR A 46 11.37 -0.83 -1.64
N ASN A 47 10.94 0.43 -1.57
CA ASN A 47 11.87 1.55 -1.34
C ASN A 47 12.53 1.50 0.05
N LYS A 48 11.81 1.04 1.10
CA LYS A 48 12.39 0.84 2.43
C LYS A 48 13.45 -0.27 2.42
N GLU A 49 13.22 -1.36 1.70
CA GLU A 49 14.22 -2.43 1.54
C GLU A 49 15.42 -1.97 0.71
N GLN A 50 15.23 -1.15 -0.33
CA GLN A 50 16.32 -0.62 -1.14
C GLN A 50 17.19 0.39 -0.39
N MET A 51 16.62 1.30 0.42
CA MET A 51 17.42 2.23 1.24
C MET A 51 18.29 1.55 2.30
N TYR A 52 17.94 0.34 2.77
CA TYR A 52 18.74 -0.38 3.76
C TYR A 52 19.93 -1.14 3.13
N ASN A 53 19.98 -1.26 1.80
CA ASN A 53 20.97 -2.05 1.08
C ASN A 53 22.01 -1.21 0.30
N ASP A 54 21.99 0.11 0.42
CA ASP A 54 23.08 0.96 -0.08
C ASP A 54 24.21 1.04 0.98
N PRO A 55 25.40 0.46 0.72
CA PRO A 55 26.55 0.72 1.56
C PRO A 55 27.01 2.17 1.32
N LYS A 56 27.14 2.93 2.41
CA LYS A 56 27.81 4.26 2.40
C LYS A 56 29.24 4.16 1.88
#